data_AF-I2JHF8-F1
#
_entry.id   AF-I2JHF8-F1
#
_cell.length_a   1.000
_cell.length_b   1.000
_cell.length_c   1.000
_cell.angle_alpha   90.00
_cell.angle_beta   90.00
_cell.angle_gamma   90.00
#
_symmetry.space_group_name_H-M   'P 1'
#
loop_
_entity.id
_entity.type
_entity.pdbx_description
1 polymer ?
#
loop_
_entity_poly.entity_id
_entity_poly.type
_entity_poly.pdbx_seq_one_letter_code
_entity_poly.pdbx_strand_id
1 'polypeptide(L)'
;MDKLSYEYLLAHHSGVVSRDLLADAVKAGRVQGNGGSLPITATAKIGDVVSVGDQRYRMIAGGRDDRLQVEVMDTAPRMITTPVRAYCGYHKCLTEYTKKVFKKICRPPLKKGASFNHYYHRSDAFYQNCAQHTISSLSGHAIDLSRFSDIRVVRFIRDPRDLLVSAYFYHKRSAEPWCDVAAPRDIDWKIVNGAVPAVLGQEQSLSKYLNSASVEEGLFAELEFRRHHFDSMRWWPLEDERVMLFKYEDILGCEAAVFNELLTFMELPFALRVAGKYYAKRYSAVQKGGKKGHIRNVNSGQWRQHFTPALQSRFNELYGDILERYGYPLT
;
A
#
# COMPACT_ATOMS: atom_id res chain seq x y z
N MET A 1 7.35 -8.36 -31.50
CA MET A 1 7.74 -9.07 -30.27
C MET A 1 9.19 -9.44 -30.44
N ASP A 2 10.11 -8.72 -29.79
CA ASP A 2 11.33 -9.32 -29.25
C ASP A 2 12.15 -8.31 -28.42
N LYS A 3 12.58 -8.79 -27.25
CA LYS A 3 13.68 -8.37 -26.37
C LYS A 3 13.68 -6.92 -25.82
N LEU A 4 12.78 -6.69 -24.87
CA LEU A 4 12.98 -5.72 -23.78
C LEU A 4 14.01 -6.29 -22.79
N SER A 5 15.31 -6.17 -23.07
CA SER A 5 16.39 -6.56 -22.16
C SER A 5 16.63 -5.53 -21.03
N TYR A 6 15.52 -5.14 -20.38
CA TYR A 6 15.41 -4.51 -19.06
C TYR A 6 14.45 -5.32 -18.17
N GLU A 7 14.14 -6.54 -18.61
CA GLU A 7 13.22 -7.44 -17.94
C GLU A 7 13.80 -7.85 -16.58
N TYR A 8 13.14 -7.35 -15.54
CA TYR A 8 13.06 -7.83 -14.15
C TYR A 8 13.95 -7.22 -13.05
N LEU A 9 15.21 -6.86 -13.26
CA LEU A 9 16.12 -6.70 -12.09
C LEU A 9 15.99 -5.43 -11.24
N LEU A 10 15.47 -4.32 -11.78
CA LEU A 10 15.42 -3.04 -11.04
C LEU A 10 14.02 -2.64 -10.56
N ALA A 11 12.96 -3.30 -11.00
CA ALA A 11 11.60 -2.76 -10.87
C ALA A 11 10.51 -3.78 -10.49
N HIS A 12 10.74 -5.10 -10.58
CA HIS A 12 9.68 -6.05 -10.23
C HIS A 12 9.72 -6.53 -8.77
N HIS A 13 10.89 -6.53 -8.14
CA HIS A 13 11.07 -6.97 -6.74
C HIS A 13 11.49 -5.87 -5.77
N SER A 14 12.08 -4.79 -6.27
CA SER A 14 12.54 -3.66 -5.45
C SER A 14 11.55 -2.48 -5.44
N GLY A 15 10.47 -2.55 -6.24
CA GLY A 15 9.36 -1.59 -6.23
C GLY A 15 9.72 -0.15 -6.59
N VAL A 16 10.95 0.12 -7.08
CA VAL A 16 11.64 1.43 -7.22
C VAL A 16 10.82 2.48 -7.97
N VAL A 17 10.13 2.09 -9.03
CA VAL A 17 9.25 2.95 -9.82
C VAL A 17 8.25 2.02 -10.52
N SER A 18 6.98 2.44 -10.71
CA SER A 18 6.06 1.64 -11.52
C SER A 18 6.62 1.47 -12.94
N ARG A 19 6.33 0.36 -13.60
CA ARG A 19 6.84 0.10 -14.98
C ARG A 19 6.59 1.29 -15.91
N ASP A 20 5.42 1.93 -15.79
CA ASP A 20 5.03 3.08 -16.59
C ASP A 20 5.89 4.32 -16.27
N LEU A 21 6.09 4.63 -14.99
CA LEU A 21 6.92 5.77 -14.57
C LEU A 21 8.40 5.56 -14.91
N LEU A 22 8.91 4.32 -14.86
CA LEU A 22 10.27 4.01 -15.25
C LEU A 22 10.43 4.15 -16.77
N ALA A 23 9.47 3.62 -17.55
CA ALA A 23 9.45 3.78 -18.99
C ALA A 23 9.41 5.26 -19.41
N ASP A 24 8.59 6.08 -18.73
CA ASP A 24 8.51 7.52 -18.97
C ASP A 24 9.80 8.23 -18.55
N ALA A 25 10.42 7.85 -17.43
CA ALA A 25 11.69 8.40 -16.99
C ALA A 25 12.83 8.05 -17.95
N VAL A 26 12.90 6.81 -18.42
CA VAL A 26 13.87 6.36 -19.43
C VAL A 26 13.67 7.13 -20.74
N LYS A 27 12.42 7.23 -21.23
CA LYS A 27 12.10 7.99 -22.45
C LYS A 27 12.47 9.46 -22.34
N ALA A 28 12.37 10.03 -21.14
CA ALA A 28 12.74 11.41 -20.85
C ALA A 28 14.24 11.61 -20.54
N GLY A 29 15.08 10.57 -20.59
CA GLY A 29 16.51 10.66 -20.25
C GLY A 29 16.78 10.96 -18.77
N ARG A 30 15.83 10.64 -17.88
CA ARG A 30 15.88 10.93 -16.44
C ARG A 30 16.36 9.74 -15.60
N VAL A 31 16.96 8.73 -16.24
CA VAL A 31 17.57 7.59 -15.54
C VAL A 31 19.08 7.66 -15.71
N GLN A 32 19.80 7.67 -14.60
CA GLN A 32 21.26 7.73 -14.55
C GLN A 32 21.81 6.62 -13.66
N GLY A 33 23.04 6.21 -13.90
CA GLY A 33 23.75 5.20 -13.12
C GLY A 33 25.18 5.61 -12.88
N ASN A 34 25.64 5.49 -11.64
CA ASN A 34 26.99 5.83 -11.21
C ASN A 34 27.43 7.23 -11.66
N GLY A 35 26.50 8.19 -11.71
CA GLY A 35 26.74 9.58 -12.10
C GLY A 35 26.74 9.85 -13.61
N GLY A 36 26.47 8.85 -14.46
CA GLY A 36 26.39 8.98 -15.92
C GLY A 36 25.05 8.52 -16.50
N SER A 37 24.81 8.80 -17.78
CA SER A 37 23.66 8.25 -18.51
C SER A 37 23.82 6.73 -18.62
N LEU A 38 22.80 5.97 -18.21
CA LEU A 38 22.78 4.52 -18.43
C LEU A 38 22.13 4.21 -19.78
N PRO A 39 22.78 3.43 -20.65
CA PRO A 39 22.10 2.91 -21.84
C PRO A 39 20.95 1.99 -21.40
N ILE A 40 19.91 1.93 -22.23
CA ILE A 40 18.68 1.14 -21.95
C ILE A 40 18.97 -0.36 -21.80
N THR A 41 20.17 -0.81 -22.15
CA THR A 41 20.59 -2.21 -22.05
C THR A 41 21.47 -2.50 -20.83
N ALA A 42 21.78 -1.49 -20.00
CA ALA A 42 22.67 -1.68 -18.86
C ALA A 42 21.98 -2.46 -17.72
N THR A 43 22.67 -3.48 -17.22
CA THR A 43 22.28 -4.23 -16.02
C THR A 43 22.93 -3.62 -14.79
N ALA A 44 22.12 -3.26 -13.80
CA ALA A 44 22.61 -2.78 -12.52
C ALA A 44 23.17 -3.92 -11.66
N LYS A 45 24.22 -3.63 -10.90
CA LYS A 45 24.93 -4.52 -9.98
C LYS A 45 24.81 -4.00 -8.56
N ILE A 46 25.01 -4.89 -7.58
CA ILE A 46 25.13 -4.49 -6.18
C ILE A 46 26.26 -3.46 -6.04
N GLY A 47 25.99 -2.38 -5.30
CA GLY A 47 26.89 -1.24 -5.14
C GLY A 47 26.65 -0.10 -6.13
N ASP A 48 25.97 -0.35 -7.26
CA ASP A 48 25.63 0.72 -8.20
C ASP A 48 24.72 1.75 -7.54
N VAL A 49 24.81 3.00 -8.01
CA VAL A 49 23.90 4.07 -7.66
C VAL A 49 23.05 4.40 -8.87
N VAL A 50 21.74 4.23 -8.77
CA VAL A 50 20.78 4.53 -9.83
C VAL A 50 19.96 5.74 -9.43
N SER A 51 19.89 6.74 -10.31
CA SER A 51 19.02 7.89 -10.15
C SER A 51 17.81 7.75 -11.07
N VAL A 52 16.60 8.00 -10.54
CA VAL A 52 15.39 8.14 -11.34
C VAL A 52 14.73 9.48 -11.02
N GLY A 53 14.84 10.44 -11.94
CA GLY A 53 14.56 11.85 -11.65
C GLY A 53 15.53 12.37 -10.59
N ASP A 54 15.00 13.01 -9.55
CA ASP A 54 15.81 13.55 -8.45
C ASP A 54 16.15 12.49 -7.39
N GLN A 55 15.61 11.28 -7.50
CA GLN A 55 15.79 10.26 -6.48
C GLN A 55 16.98 9.37 -6.79
N ARG A 56 17.84 9.18 -5.79
CA ARG A 56 18.99 8.27 -5.83
C ARG A 56 18.74 7.01 -5.02
N TYR A 57 19.11 5.88 -5.61
CA TYR A 57 18.97 4.56 -5.02
C TYR A 57 20.33 3.86 -5.07
N ARG A 58 20.72 3.22 -3.97
CA ARG A 58 21.85 2.28 -3.95
C ARG A 58 21.31 0.88 -4.19
N MET A 59 21.94 0.17 -5.10
CA MET A 59 21.66 -1.22 -5.37
C MET A 59 22.30 -2.08 -4.28
N ILE A 60 21.51 -2.92 -3.61
CA ILE A 60 21.96 -3.73 -2.48
C ILE A 60 21.54 -5.19 -2.64
N ALA A 61 22.19 -6.10 -1.92
CA ALA A 61 21.85 -7.52 -1.93
C ALA A 61 20.55 -7.79 -1.16
N GLY A 62 19.63 -8.52 -1.78
CA GLY A 62 18.41 -9.09 -1.19
C GLY A 62 18.61 -10.53 -0.74
N GLY A 63 17.54 -11.32 -0.62
CA GLY A 63 17.62 -12.72 -0.17
C GLY A 63 18.43 -13.65 -1.09
N ARG A 64 18.00 -14.90 -1.22
CA ARG A 64 18.72 -15.93 -2.00
C ARG A 64 19.27 -15.41 -3.34
N ASP A 65 20.49 -15.84 -3.66
CA ASP A 65 21.26 -15.53 -4.88
C ASP A 65 21.54 -14.03 -5.07
N ASP A 66 21.72 -13.29 -3.96
CA ASP A 66 22.02 -11.86 -3.97
C ASP A 66 21.02 -11.04 -4.81
N ARG A 67 19.74 -11.43 -4.72
CA ARG A 67 18.64 -10.81 -5.47
C ARG A 67 18.71 -9.29 -5.37
N LEU A 68 18.70 -8.61 -6.50
CA LEU A 68 18.91 -7.17 -6.51
C LEU A 68 17.78 -6.40 -5.81
N GLN A 69 18.14 -5.59 -4.81
CA GLN A 69 17.25 -4.72 -4.04
C GLN A 69 17.72 -3.26 -4.10
N VAL A 70 16.90 -2.33 -3.59
CA VAL A 70 17.29 -0.92 -3.51
C VAL A 70 17.22 -0.34 -2.10
N GLU A 71 18.09 0.62 -1.87
CA GLU A 71 18.08 1.50 -0.70
C GLU A 71 18.01 2.96 -1.15
N VAL A 72 17.12 3.72 -0.54
CA VAL A 72 16.96 5.17 -0.79
C VAL A 72 18.16 5.91 -0.18
N MET A 73 18.93 6.63 -1.00
CA MET A 73 20.14 7.32 -0.53
C MET A 73 19.88 8.73 0.02
N ASP A 74 18.81 9.38 -0.43
CA ASP A 74 18.50 10.76 -0.06
C ASP A 74 17.22 10.77 0.79
N THR A 75 17.39 10.88 2.11
CA THR A 75 16.29 10.78 3.10
C THR A 75 16.12 12.04 3.93
N ALA A 76 16.90 13.10 3.66
CA ALA A 76 16.82 14.34 4.42
C ALA A 76 15.36 14.82 4.46
N PRO A 77 14.74 14.97 5.65
CA PRO A 77 13.35 15.39 5.75
C PRO A 77 13.21 16.79 5.15
N ARG A 78 12.61 16.87 3.97
CA ARG A 78 12.22 18.16 3.37
C ARG A 78 10.80 18.49 3.82
N MET A 79 10.61 19.75 4.17
CA MET A 79 9.30 20.33 4.42
C MET A 79 8.55 20.47 3.08
N ILE A 80 7.31 20.01 3.02
CA ILE A 80 6.45 20.04 1.84
C ILE A 80 5.47 21.21 1.99
N THR A 81 5.78 22.31 1.31
CA THR A 81 5.05 23.60 1.43
C THR A 81 3.78 23.68 0.59
N THR A 82 3.70 22.89 -0.48
CA THR A 82 2.52 22.81 -1.33
C THR A 82 1.41 22.01 -0.62
N PRO A 83 0.15 22.47 -0.67
CA PRO A 83 -0.99 21.73 -0.13
C PRO A 83 -1.08 20.28 -0.64
N VAL A 84 -1.24 19.33 0.28
CA VAL A 84 -1.39 17.90 -0.03
C VAL A 84 -2.76 17.39 0.40
N ARG A 85 -3.42 16.64 -0.48
CA ARG A 85 -4.65 15.88 -0.17
C ARG A 85 -4.35 14.40 -0.33
N ALA A 86 -4.35 13.67 0.78
CA ALA A 86 -3.87 12.31 0.86
C ALA A 86 -4.96 11.32 1.27
N TYR A 87 -4.95 10.14 0.66
CA TYR A 87 -5.68 8.97 1.14
C TYR A 87 -4.72 7.89 1.61
N CYS A 88 -4.80 7.56 2.89
CA CYS A 88 -4.00 6.52 3.51
C CYS A 88 -4.87 5.34 3.93
N GLY A 89 -4.50 4.14 3.54
CA GLY A 89 -5.27 2.94 3.90
C GLY A 89 -4.39 1.73 4.05
N TYR A 90 -4.99 0.60 4.36
CA TYR A 90 -4.27 -0.67 4.43
C TYR A 90 -4.69 -1.59 3.30
N HIS A 91 -3.76 -2.41 2.81
CA HIS A 91 -4.10 -3.47 1.88
C HIS A 91 -5.22 -4.33 2.48
N LYS A 92 -6.28 -4.59 1.69
CA LYS A 92 -7.54 -5.23 2.11
C LYS A 92 -8.54 -4.36 2.87
N CYS A 93 -8.37 -3.04 2.79
CA CYS A 93 -9.31 -2.04 3.28
C CYS A 93 -9.74 -1.08 2.16
N LEU A 94 -10.58 -1.55 1.24
CA LEU A 94 -11.21 -0.73 0.18
C LEU A 94 -10.26 -0.02 -0.82
N THR A 95 -8.95 -0.31 -0.81
CA THR A 95 -7.94 0.36 -1.65
C THR A 95 -8.30 0.39 -3.14
N GLU A 96 -8.67 -0.75 -3.73
CA GLU A 96 -9.03 -0.83 -5.15
C GLU A 96 -10.36 -0.12 -5.48
N TYR A 97 -11.29 -0.08 -4.53
CA TYR A 97 -12.53 0.66 -4.68
C TYR A 97 -12.25 2.17 -4.69
N THR A 98 -11.52 2.67 -3.70
CA THR A 98 -11.14 4.08 -3.58
C THR A 98 -10.30 4.54 -4.77
N LYS A 99 -9.32 3.74 -5.21
CA LYS A 99 -8.51 4.00 -6.42
C LYS A 99 -9.39 4.19 -7.66
N LYS A 100 -10.44 3.38 -7.83
CA LYS A 100 -11.36 3.50 -8.98
C LYS A 100 -12.14 4.80 -8.95
N VAL A 101 -12.62 5.23 -7.78
CA VAL A 101 -13.34 6.50 -7.63
C VAL A 101 -12.40 7.68 -7.91
N PHE A 102 -11.22 7.72 -7.27
CA PHE A 102 -10.25 8.82 -7.46
C PHE A 102 -9.74 8.92 -8.89
N LYS A 103 -9.42 7.79 -9.53
CA LYS A 103 -9.06 7.77 -10.96
C LYS A 103 -10.16 8.33 -11.86
N LYS A 104 -11.43 8.26 -11.47
CA LYS A 104 -12.55 8.77 -12.27
C LYS A 104 -12.79 10.25 -12.07
N ILE A 105 -12.71 10.75 -10.83
CA ILE A 105 -12.88 12.18 -10.57
C ILE A 105 -11.69 13.01 -11.06
N CYS A 106 -10.48 12.44 -11.07
CA CYS A 106 -9.28 13.11 -11.59
C CYS A 106 -9.10 12.95 -13.11
N ARG A 107 -10.08 12.39 -13.85
CA ARG A 107 -10.00 12.31 -15.31
C ARG A 107 -10.61 13.55 -15.97
N PRO A 108 -10.03 14.06 -17.06
CA PRO A 108 -10.67 15.07 -17.90
C PRO A 108 -12.06 14.60 -18.37
N PRO A 109 -13.05 15.50 -18.55
CA PRO A 109 -12.95 16.96 -18.50
C PRO A 109 -13.25 17.60 -17.12
N LEU A 110 -13.45 16.81 -16.06
CA LEU A 110 -13.99 17.31 -14.77
C LEU A 110 -13.15 18.44 -14.15
N LYS A 111 -11.82 18.39 -14.30
CA LYS A 111 -10.90 19.49 -13.98
C LYS A 111 -9.62 19.32 -14.79
N LYS A 112 -9.25 20.34 -15.57
CA LYS A 112 -7.99 20.32 -16.35
C LYS A 112 -6.80 20.23 -15.37
N GLY A 113 -5.87 19.32 -15.65
CA GLY A 113 -4.68 19.11 -14.81
C GLY A 113 -4.95 18.34 -13.51
N ALA A 114 -6.19 17.91 -13.23
CA ALA A 114 -6.43 17.02 -12.10
C ALA A 114 -5.74 15.68 -12.34
N SER A 115 -5.13 15.14 -11.29
CA SER A 115 -4.44 13.86 -11.36
C SER A 115 -4.54 13.12 -10.03
N PHE A 116 -4.46 11.79 -10.10
CA PHE A 116 -4.44 10.91 -8.95
C PHE A 116 -3.27 9.95 -9.08
N ASN A 117 -2.50 9.76 -8.00
CA ASN A 117 -1.48 8.74 -7.95
C ASN A 117 -1.56 7.90 -6.67
N HIS A 118 -1.29 6.61 -6.82
CA HIS A 118 -1.23 5.65 -5.72
C HIS A 118 0.17 5.08 -5.62
N TYR A 119 0.85 5.36 -4.51
CA TYR A 119 2.24 5.01 -4.25
C TYR A 119 2.41 3.62 -3.63
N TYR A 120 1.34 2.84 -3.47
CA TYR A 120 1.40 1.53 -2.82
C TYR A 120 2.08 1.66 -1.43
N HIS A 121 3.12 0.89 -1.14
CA HIS A 121 3.89 0.97 0.11
C HIS A 121 5.16 1.83 0.00
N ARG A 122 5.29 2.67 -1.04
CA ARG A 122 6.48 3.50 -1.28
C ARG A 122 6.34 4.87 -0.62
N SER A 123 6.60 4.91 0.68
CA SER A 123 6.54 6.15 1.47
C SER A 123 7.54 7.19 0.98
N ASP A 124 8.72 6.77 0.55
CA ASP A 124 9.75 7.61 -0.05
C ASP A 124 9.24 8.30 -1.34
N ALA A 125 8.69 7.53 -2.27
CA ALA A 125 8.13 8.07 -3.51
C ALA A 125 6.93 8.99 -3.23
N PHE A 126 6.13 8.68 -2.20
CA PHE A 126 5.04 9.55 -1.74
C PHE A 126 5.58 10.90 -1.28
N TYR A 127 6.51 10.97 -0.33
CA TYR A 127 7.01 12.26 0.19
C TYR A 127 7.64 13.15 -0.88
N GLN A 128 8.20 12.57 -1.94
CA GLN A 128 8.81 13.34 -3.02
C GLN A 128 7.79 13.92 -4.00
N ASN A 129 6.72 13.18 -4.26
CA ASN A 129 5.85 13.46 -5.40
C ASN A 129 4.40 13.76 -5.01
N CYS A 130 4.02 13.62 -3.73
CA CYS A 130 2.63 13.73 -3.30
C CYS A 130 2.01 15.11 -3.60
N ALA A 131 2.83 16.15 -3.66
CA ALA A 131 2.42 17.52 -3.99
C ALA A 131 2.16 17.75 -5.49
N GLN A 132 2.53 16.81 -6.36
CA GLN A 132 2.34 16.92 -7.83
C GLN A 132 0.94 16.49 -8.29
N HIS A 133 0.13 15.93 -7.39
CA HIS A 133 -1.18 15.37 -7.71
C HIS A 133 -2.30 16.05 -6.94
N THR A 134 -3.50 16.05 -7.54
CA THR A 134 -4.70 16.55 -6.85
C THR A 134 -5.05 15.67 -5.66
N ILE A 135 -4.86 14.35 -5.81
CA ILE A 135 -5.04 13.39 -4.72
C ILE A 135 -3.87 12.40 -4.79
N SER A 136 -3.18 12.25 -3.67
CA SER A 136 -2.11 11.27 -3.49
C SER A 136 -2.57 10.15 -2.57
N SER A 137 -2.07 8.94 -2.75
CA SER A 137 -2.45 7.83 -1.87
C SER A 137 -1.28 6.93 -1.50
N LEU A 138 -1.21 6.55 -0.22
CA LEU A 138 -0.21 5.65 0.34
C LEU A 138 -0.89 4.51 1.11
N SER A 139 -0.35 3.30 1.01
CA SER A 139 -0.84 2.11 1.70
C SER A 139 0.13 1.67 2.79
N GLY A 140 -0.40 1.19 3.91
CA GLY A 140 0.38 0.44 4.89
C GLY A 140 1.26 1.28 5.83
N HIS A 141 1.42 2.58 5.60
CA HIS A 141 2.29 3.45 6.42
C HIS A 141 1.50 4.55 7.12
N ALA A 142 1.89 4.85 8.36
CA ALA A 142 1.70 6.16 8.95
C ALA A 142 2.61 7.18 8.27
N ILE A 143 2.14 8.40 8.15
CA ILE A 143 2.93 9.50 7.60
C ILE A 143 3.30 10.48 8.71
N ASP A 144 4.47 11.08 8.58
CA ASP A 144 4.94 12.15 9.43
C ASP A 144 4.26 13.45 9.01
N LEU A 145 3.21 13.82 9.73
CA LEU A 145 2.42 15.02 9.46
C LEU A 145 3.21 16.31 9.70
N SER A 146 4.32 16.27 10.45
CA SER A 146 5.16 17.46 10.70
C SER A 146 5.89 17.94 9.45
N ARG A 147 5.99 17.08 8.43
CA ARG A 147 6.63 17.39 7.14
C ARG A 147 5.78 18.20 6.17
N PHE A 148 4.57 18.61 6.57
CA PHE A 148 3.63 19.31 5.70
C PHE A 148 3.16 20.60 6.34
N SER A 149 3.22 21.71 5.61
CA SER A 149 2.60 22.97 6.05
C SER A 149 1.09 22.96 5.89
N ASP A 150 0.57 22.24 4.88
CA ASP A 150 -0.85 22.00 4.65
C ASP A 150 -1.05 20.57 4.14
N ILE A 151 -1.71 19.75 4.97
CA ILE A 151 -2.14 18.41 4.57
C ILE A 151 -3.54 18.11 5.11
N ARG A 152 -4.33 17.40 4.29
CA ARG A 152 -5.55 16.71 4.70
C ARG A 152 -5.42 15.24 4.35
N VAL A 153 -5.55 14.36 5.34
CA VAL A 153 -5.43 12.92 5.20
C VAL A 153 -6.77 12.26 5.50
N VAL A 154 -7.32 11.53 4.55
CA VAL A 154 -8.42 10.61 4.79
C VAL A 154 -7.85 9.22 5.01
N ARG A 155 -8.27 8.56 6.09
CA ARG A 155 -7.85 7.23 6.47
C ARG A 155 -9.00 6.25 6.46
N PHE A 156 -8.82 5.12 5.78
CA PHE A 156 -9.71 3.96 5.96
C PHE A 156 -8.99 2.89 6.77
N ILE A 157 -9.60 2.48 7.88
CA ILE A 157 -9.20 1.33 8.68
C ILE A 157 -10.26 0.24 8.58
N ARG A 158 -9.89 -0.98 8.96
CA ARG A 158 -10.79 -2.13 9.09
C ARG A 158 -10.44 -2.82 10.39
N ASP A 159 -11.36 -3.60 10.98
CA ASP A 159 -11.00 -4.47 12.11
C ASP A 159 -9.71 -5.23 11.76
N PRO A 160 -8.61 -5.05 12.53
CA PRO A 160 -7.31 -5.56 12.16
C PRO A 160 -7.29 -7.10 12.13
N ARG A 161 -8.24 -7.77 12.79
CA ARG A 161 -8.44 -9.22 12.72
C ARG A 161 -9.07 -9.65 11.40
N ASP A 162 -10.06 -8.90 10.90
CA ASP A 162 -10.60 -9.14 9.55
C ASP A 162 -9.57 -8.83 8.47
N LEU A 163 -8.73 -7.81 8.71
CA LEU A 163 -7.62 -7.47 7.85
C LEU A 163 -6.62 -8.64 7.74
N LEU A 164 -6.27 -9.25 8.87
CA LEU A 164 -5.42 -10.44 8.95
C LEU A 164 -5.99 -11.60 8.11
N VAL A 165 -7.24 -11.98 8.39
CA VAL A 165 -7.92 -13.07 7.65
C VAL A 165 -7.99 -12.77 6.17
N SER A 166 -8.41 -11.56 5.80
CA SER A 166 -8.53 -11.18 4.39
C SER A 166 -7.20 -11.21 3.65
N ALA A 167 -6.09 -10.91 4.34
CA ALA A 167 -4.75 -10.94 3.78
C ALA A 167 -4.24 -12.38 3.62
N TYR A 168 -4.42 -13.24 4.63
CA TYR A 168 -4.09 -14.67 4.56
C TYR A 168 -4.67 -15.35 3.31
N PHE A 169 -5.98 -15.23 3.08
CA PHE A 169 -6.63 -15.85 1.91
C PHE A 169 -6.25 -15.20 0.57
N TYR A 170 -5.66 -14.01 0.60
CA TYR A 170 -5.18 -13.35 -0.60
C TYR A 170 -3.75 -13.78 -0.94
N HIS A 171 -2.83 -13.78 0.03
CA HIS A 171 -1.46 -14.24 -0.17
C HIS A 171 -1.38 -15.75 -0.41
N LYS A 172 -2.28 -16.54 0.21
CA LYS A 172 -2.40 -17.98 -0.09
C LYS A 172 -2.69 -18.27 -1.57
N ARG A 173 -3.40 -17.38 -2.27
CA ARG A 173 -3.68 -17.53 -3.71
C ARG A 173 -2.54 -17.04 -4.61
N SER A 174 -1.40 -16.67 -4.02
CA SER A 174 -0.30 -15.98 -4.68
C SER A 174 -0.76 -14.83 -5.59
N ALA A 175 -1.61 -13.98 -5.05
CA ALA A 175 -2.18 -12.88 -5.83
C ALA A 175 -1.17 -11.75 -6.10
N GLU A 176 0.02 -11.80 -5.50
CA GLU A 176 1.11 -10.85 -5.72
C GLU A 176 2.46 -11.58 -5.90
N PRO A 177 3.29 -11.20 -6.87
CA PRO A 177 4.54 -11.92 -7.19
C PRO A 177 5.52 -12.06 -6.03
N TRP A 178 5.52 -11.09 -5.09
CA TRP A 178 6.40 -11.15 -3.92
C TRP A 178 6.04 -12.30 -2.98
N CYS A 179 4.82 -12.86 -3.05
CA CYS A 179 4.40 -14.01 -2.26
C CYS A 179 5.13 -15.31 -2.65
N ASP A 180 5.58 -15.41 -3.91
CA ASP A 180 6.29 -16.57 -4.47
C ASP A 180 7.81 -16.48 -4.33
N VAL A 181 8.30 -15.39 -3.74
CA VAL A 181 9.72 -15.21 -3.45
C VAL A 181 10.16 -16.24 -2.41
N ALA A 182 11.01 -17.18 -2.83
CA ALA A 182 11.62 -18.14 -1.92
C ALA A 182 12.75 -17.50 -1.10
N ALA A 183 12.88 -17.95 0.15
CA ALA A 183 13.91 -17.51 1.09
C ALA A 183 14.00 -15.97 1.21
N PRO A 184 12.87 -15.28 1.48
CA PRO A 184 12.87 -13.84 1.60
C PRO A 184 13.69 -13.41 2.82
N ARG A 185 14.40 -12.28 2.70
CA ARG A 185 14.90 -11.50 3.83
C ARG A 185 14.00 -10.28 4.04
N ASP A 186 14.05 -9.65 5.21
CA ASP A 186 13.23 -8.45 5.48
C ASP A 186 13.40 -7.37 4.43
N ILE A 187 14.61 -7.23 3.86
CA ILE A 187 14.85 -6.27 2.78
C ILE A 187 14.03 -6.56 1.50
N ASP A 188 13.74 -7.83 1.19
CA ASP A 188 12.90 -8.19 0.04
C ASP A 188 11.45 -7.73 0.22
N TRP A 189 10.98 -7.61 1.46
CA TRP A 189 9.59 -7.29 1.78
C TRP A 189 9.39 -5.88 2.36
N LYS A 190 10.46 -5.10 2.53
CA LYS A 190 10.40 -3.67 2.83
C LYS A 190 9.48 -2.92 1.86
N ILE A 191 9.49 -3.32 0.59
CA ILE A 191 8.71 -2.69 -0.50
C ILE A 191 7.19 -2.92 -0.39
N VAL A 192 6.76 -3.86 0.46
CA VAL A 192 5.35 -4.16 0.76
C VAL A 192 5.04 -3.91 2.24
N ASN A 193 5.97 -3.28 2.97
CA ASN A 193 5.91 -3.08 4.42
C ASN A 193 5.63 -4.39 5.19
N GLY A 194 6.17 -5.50 4.70
CA GLY A 194 6.04 -6.82 5.33
C GLY A 194 7.27 -7.16 6.17
N ALA A 195 7.10 -8.03 7.15
CA ALA A 195 8.19 -8.69 7.86
C ALA A 195 8.26 -10.16 7.44
N VAL A 196 9.43 -10.81 7.50
CA VAL A 196 9.53 -12.25 7.21
C VAL A 196 9.10 -13.06 8.43
N PRO A 197 8.08 -13.95 8.32
CA PRO A 197 7.70 -14.85 9.41
C PRO A 197 8.83 -15.80 9.77
N ALA A 198 9.05 -16.01 11.06
CA ALA A 198 10.09 -16.89 11.59
C ALA A 198 9.95 -18.35 11.12
N VAL A 199 8.73 -18.76 10.80
CA VAL A 199 8.40 -20.10 10.30
C VAL A 199 8.82 -20.34 8.84
N LEU A 200 9.18 -19.30 8.07
CA LEU A 200 9.63 -19.50 6.70
C LEU A 200 11.07 -20.02 6.67
N GLY A 201 11.23 -21.27 6.25
CA GLY A 201 12.53 -21.89 6.04
C GLY A 201 13.27 -21.36 4.80
N GLN A 202 14.52 -21.81 4.64
CA GLN A 202 15.45 -21.38 3.59
C GLN A 202 15.03 -21.71 2.13
N GLU A 203 13.94 -22.47 1.94
CA GLU A 203 13.48 -22.93 0.61
C GLU A 203 11.98 -22.69 0.37
N GLN A 204 11.32 -21.96 1.27
CA GLN A 204 9.88 -21.70 1.20
C GLN A 204 9.60 -20.24 0.83
N SER A 205 8.56 -20.05 0.03
CA SER A 205 7.90 -18.76 -0.18
C SER A 205 6.70 -18.65 0.76
N LEU A 206 6.16 -17.44 0.94
CA LEU A 206 4.95 -17.24 1.73
C LEU A 206 3.79 -18.05 1.17
N SER A 207 3.51 -17.92 -0.13
CA SER A 207 2.42 -18.62 -0.80
C SER A 207 2.54 -20.14 -0.63
N LYS A 208 3.73 -20.71 -0.80
CA LYS A 208 4.00 -22.14 -0.66
C LYS A 208 3.72 -22.60 0.77
N TYR A 209 4.23 -21.88 1.77
CA TYR A 209 3.97 -22.18 3.17
C TYR A 209 2.47 -22.11 3.50
N LEU A 210 1.78 -21.03 3.12
CA LEU A 210 0.35 -20.86 3.40
C LEU A 210 -0.54 -21.92 2.72
N ASN A 211 -0.09 -22.51 1.61
CA ASN A 211 -0.81 -23.58 0.93
C ASN A 211 -0.61 -24.96 1.58
N SER A 212 0.54 -25.22 2.20
CA SER A 212 0.82 -26.49 2.87
C SER A 212 0.45 -26.52 4.36
N ALA A 213 0.53 -25.37 5.05
CA ALA A 213 0.25 -25.26 6.48
C ALA A 213 -1.25 -25.35 6.79
N SER A 214 -1.58 -25.67 8.04
CA SER A 214 -2.95 -25.52 8.54
C SER A 214 -3.42 -24.06 8.47
N VAL A 215 -4.73 -23.83 8.57
CA VAL A 215 -5.27 -22.46 8.55
C VAL A 215 -4.74 -21.64 9.73
N GLU A 216 -4.64 -22.26 10.91
CA GLU A 216 -4.14 -21.60 12.12
C GLU A 216 -2.66 -21.22 11.99
N GLU A 217 -1.78 -22.16 11.62
CA GLU A 217 -0.35 -21.88 11.39
C GLU A 217 -0.15 -20.81 10.32
N GLY A 218 -0.93 -20.88 9.24
CA GLY A 218 -0.89 -19.88 8.18
C GLY A 218 -1.35 -18.49 8.63
N LEU A 219 -2.30 -18.40 9.55
CA LEU A 219 -2.73 -17.12 10.14
C LEU A 219 -1.68 -16.57 11.12
N PHE A 220 -0.95 -17.40 11.86
CA PHE A 220 0.21 -16.97 12.64
C PHE A 220 1.32 -16.42 11.76
N ALA A 221 1.64 -17.10 10.65
CA ALA A 221 2.61 -16.58 9.68
C ALA A 221 2.15 -15.24 9.08
N GLU A 222 0.88 -15.10 8.71
CA GLU A 222 0.34 -13.83 8.23
C GLU A 222 0.39 -12.74 9.32
N LEU A 223 0.18 -13.08 10.59
CA LEU A 223 0.25 -12.15 11.72
C LEU A 223 1.65 -11.55 11.86
N GLU A 224 2.69 -12.38 11.72
CA GLU A 224 4.07 -11.94 11.69
C GLU A 224 4.37 -11.09 10.46
N PHE A 225 3.92 -11.51 9.27
CA PHE A 225 4.08 -10.73 8.04
C PHE A 225 3.53 -9.31 8.17
N ARG A 226 2.38 -9.17 8.84
CA ARG A 226 1.68 -7.89 9.01
C ARG A 226 2.21 -7.03 10.15
N ARG A 227 3.27 -7.41 10.86
CA ARG A 227 3.82 -6.66 12.01
C ARG A 227 3.92 -5.16 11.75
N HIS A 228 4.64 -4.76 10.69
CA HIS A 228 4.82 -3.33 10.36
C HIS A 228 3.52 -2.63 9.92
N HIS A 229 2.52 -3.36 9.44
CA HIS A 229 1.21 -2.80 9.13
C HIS A 229 0.44 -2.46 10.40
N PHE A 230 0.49 -3.33 11.41
CA PHE A 230 -0.14 -3.09 12.70
C PHE A 230 0.61 -2.01 13.50
N ASP A 231 1.94 -2.00 13.48
CA ASP A 231 2.73 -0.90 14.08
C ASP A 231 2.38 0.45 13.43
N SER A 232 2.26 0.48 12.11
CA SER A 232 1.77 1.65 11.37
C SER A 232 0.38 2.09 11.84
N MET A 233 -0.53 1.17 12.19
CA MET A 233 -1.85 1.53 12.76
C MET A 233 -1.71 2.23 14.12
N ARG A 234 -0.70 1.90 14.93
CA ARG A 234 -0.43 2.58 16.21
C ARG A 234 0.13 3.99 16.03
N TRP A 235 0.98 4.18 15.03
CA TRP A 235 1.73 5.42 14.85
C TRP A 235 0.89 6.60 14.35
N TRP A 236 -0.30 6.35 13.81
CA TRP A 236 -1.21 7.45 13.47
C TRP A 236 -1.74 8.14 14.73
N PRO A 237 -1.82 9.49 14.77
CA PRO A 237 -2.49 10.19 15.86
C PRO A 237 -3.95 9.76 16.00
N LEU A 238 -4.43 9.73 17.25
CA LEU A 238 -5.84 9.50 17.57
C LEU A 238 -6.69 10.72 17.24
N GLU A 239 -6.18 11.89 17.59
CA GLU A 239 -6.84 13.18 17.39
C GLU A 239 -5.85 14.11 16.69
N ASP A 240 -6.17 14.45 15.43
CA ASP A 240 -5.46 15.46 14.65
C ASP A 240 -6.44 16.00 13.62
N GLU A 241 -6.69 17.31 13.60
CA GLU A 241 -7.66 17.94 12.69
C GLU A 241 -7.30 17.74 11.20
N ARG A 242 -6.05 17.41 10.89
CA ARG A 242 -5.57 17.12 9.53
C ARG A 242 -5.91 15.71 9.10
N VAL A 243 -6.42 14.85 9.99
CA VAL A 243 -6.71 13.44 9.74
C VAL A 243 -8.18 13.12 9.98
N MET A 244 -8.86 12.64 8.94
CA MET A 244 -10.23 12.13 9.01
C MET A 244 -10.22 10.61 8.89
N LEU A 245 -10.79 9.92 9.88
CA LEU A 245 -10.80 8.46 9.96
C LEU A 245 -12.19 7.88 9.67
N PHE A 246 -12.25 6.89 8.78
CA PHE A 246 -13.43 6.06 8.57
C PHE A 246 -13.10 4.58 8.82
N LYS A 247 -14.04 3.87 9.46
CA LYS A 247 -13.97 2.41 9.57
C LYS A 247 -14.64 1.78 8.38
N TYR A 248 -14.05 0.71 7.87
CA TYR A 248 -14.51 -0.07 6.73
C TYR A 248 -15.99 -0.43 6.88
N GLU A 249 -16.37 -0.84 8.08
CA GLU A 249 -17.70 -1.27 8.49
C GLU A 249 -18.74 -0.16 8.34
N ASP A 250 -18.36 1.09 8.63
CA ASP A 250 -19.23 2.27 8.54
C ASP A 250 -19.37 2.79 7.09
N ILE A 251 -18.43 2.41 6.21
CA ILE A 251 -18.45 2.83 4.80
C ILE A 251 -19.42 1.99 3.98
N LEU A 252 -19.57 0.70 4.30
CA LEU A 252 -20.39 -0.21 3.52
C LEU A 252 -21.86 0.21 3.53
N GLY A 253 -22.44 0.39 2.34
CA GLY A 253 -23.82 0.87 2.17
C GLY A 253 -23.99 2.39 2.30
N CYS A 254 -23.01 3.08 2.87
CA CYS A 254 -23.00 4.54 3.02
C CYS A 254 -21.97 5.23 2.11
N GLU A 255 -21.45 4.53 1.08
CA GLU A 255 -20.26 4.98 0.36
C GLU A 255 -20.43 6.36 -0.28
N ALA A 256 -21.62 6.67 -0.79
CA ALA A 256 -21.89 7.97 -1.40
C ALA A 256 -21.85 9.13 -0.39
N ALA A 257 -22.33 8.90 0.84
CA ALA A 257 -22.31 9.88 1.91
C ALA A 257 -20.87 10.09 2.41
N VAL A 258 -20.17 8.99 2.70
CA VAL A 258 -18.75 8.98 3.09
C VAL A 258 -17.89 9.71 2.05
N PHE A 259 -18.08 9.43 0.75
CA PHE A 259 -17.30 10.11 -0.29
C PHE A 259 -17.62 11.60 -0.39
N ASN A 260 -18.86 12.02 -0.13
CA ASN A 260 -19.17 13.44 -0.08
C ASN A 260 -18.46 14.14 1.09
N GLU A 261 -18.46 13.51 2.26
CA GLU A 261 -17.79 14.02 3.46
C GLU A 261 -16.28 14.09 3.28
N LEU A 262 -15.65 12.97 2.87
CA LEU A 262 -14.18 12.92 2.73
C LEU A 262 -13.66 13.87 1.64
N LEU A 263 -14.38 14.05 0.54
CA LEU A 263 -13.96 14.97 -0.52
C LEU A 263 -14.19 16.44 -0.12
N THR A 264 -15.13 16.69 0.81
CA THR A 264 -15.31 18.00 1.44
C THR A 264 -14.17 18.29 2.42
N PHE A 265 -13.80 17.31 3.24
CA PHE A 265 -12.64 17.41 4.14
C PHE A 265 -11.32 17.59 3.39
N MET A 266 -11.15 16.94 2.24
CA MET A 266 -10.03 17.18 1.33
C MET A 266 -10.11 18.53 0.59
N GLU A 267 -11.12 19.36 0.87
CA GLU A 267 -11.31 20.69 0.30
C GLU A 267 -11.32 20.68 -1.25
N LEU A 268 -11.85 19.61 -1.84
CA LEU A 268 -11.89 19.50 -3.29
C LEU A 268 -13.02 20.35 -3.90
N PRO A 269 -12.83 20.86 -5.13
CA PRO A 269 -13.84 21.65 -5.81
C PRO A 269 -15.20 20.94 -5.89
N PHE A 270 -16.29 21.72 -5.81
CA PHE A 270 -17.66 21.21 -5.81
C PHE A 270 -17.94 20.19 -6.94
N ALA A 271 -17.48 20.46 -8.16
CA ALA A 271 -17.64 19.54 -9.29
C ALA A 271 -17.02 18.15 -9.04
N LEU A 272 -15.84 18.09 -8.41
CA LEU A 272 -15.20 16.82 -8.06
C LEU A 272 -15.94 16.10 -6.93
N ARG A 273 -16.51 16.85 -5.98
CA ARG A 273 -17.33 16.28 -4.89
C ARG A 273 -18.61 15.63 -5.43
N VAL A 274 -19.33 16.33 -6.31
CA VAL A 274 -20.53 15.79 -6.97
C VAL A 274 -20.20 14.54 -7.79
N ALA A 275 -19.14 14.61 -8.61
CA ALA A 275 -18.69 13.46 -9.40
C ALA A 275 -18.25 12.29 -8.49
N GLY A 276 -17.57 12.58 -7.39
CA GLY A 276 -17.12 11.59 -6.41
C GLY A 276 -18.27 10.87 -5.75
N LYS A 277 -19.29 11.60 -5.28
CA LYS A 277 -20.54 11.02 -4.75
C LYS A 277 -21.20 10.09 -5.77
N TYR A 278 -21.29 10.51 -7.03
CA TYR A 278 -21.85 9.70 -8.12
C TYR A 278 -21.05 8.41 -8.36
N TYR A 279 -19.72 8.51 -8.52
CA TYR A 279 -18.88 7.33 -8.78
C TYR A 279 -18.78 6.39 -7.58
N ALA A 280 -18.81 6.93 -6.35
CA ALA A 280 -18.85 6.13 -5.14
C ALA A 280 -20.10 5.25 -5.11
N LYS A 281 -21.28 5.84 -5.38
CA LYS A 281 -22.54 5.11 -5.52
C LYS A 281 -22.48 4.06 -6.63
N ARG A 282 -22.01 4.46 -7.82
CA ARG A 282 -21.92 3.59 -9.01
C ARG A 282 -20.99 2.38 -8.82
N TYR A 283 -19.95 2.51 -8.01
CA TYR A 283 -18.97 1.45 -7.79
C TYR A 283 -19.15 0.67 -6.51
N SER A 284 -20.14 1.04 -5.67
CA SER A 284 -20.46 0.30 -4.45
C SER A 284 -20.63 -1.19 -4.75
N ALA A 285 -20.07 -2.02 -3.86
CA ALA A 285 -20.16 -3.47 -3.97
C ALA A 285 -21.61 -3.96 -3.84
N VAL A 286 -22.44 -3.22 -3.08
CA VAL A 286 -23.87 -3.49 -2.88
C VAL A 286 -24.64 -3.46 -4.20
N GLN A 287 -24.33 -2.51 -5.10
CA GLN A 287 -24.98 -2.43 -6.41
C GLN A 287 -24.47 -3.46 -7.43
N LYS A 288 -23.34 -4.13 -7.17
CA LYS A 288 -22.68 -5.01 -8.15
C LYS A 288 -22.77 -6.51 -7.85
N GLY A 289 -23.52 -6.91 -6.82
CA GLY A 289 -23.80 -8.32 -6.53
C GLY A 289 -22.56 -9.20 -6.36
N GLY A 290 -21.45 -8.64 -5.86
CA GLY A 290 -20.22 -9.41 -5.59
C GLY A 290 -19.60 -10.10 -6.82
N LYS A 291 -19.05 -9.35 -7.78
CA LYS A 291 -18.26 -9.96 -8.86
C LYS A 291 -17.03 -10.71 -8.31
N LYS A 292 -16.86 -11.97 -8.72
CA LYS A 292 -15.76 -12.89 -8.37
C LYS A 292 -14.39 -12.39 -8.86
N GLY A 293 -13.38 -12.50 -8.01
CA GLY A 293 -11.96 -12.29 -8.32
C GLY A 293 -11.17 -11.75 -7.12
N HIS A 294 -11.43 -10.50 -6.74
CA HIS A 294 -10.69 -9.80 -5.65
C HIS A 294 -11.48 -9.62 -4.35
N ILE A 295 -12.81 -9.76 -4.38
CA ILE A 295 -13.68 -9.57 -3.21
C ILE A 295 -14.17 -10.96 -2.78
N ARG A 296 -13.62 -11.47 -1.66
CA ARG A 296 -14.00 -12.79 -1.11
C ARG A 296 -15.36 -12.72 -0.42
N ASN A 297 -15.52 -11.72 0.47
CA ASN A 297 -16.73 -11.44 1.21
C ASN A 297 -16.60 -10.01 1.78
N VAL A 298 -17.64 -9.19 1.62
CA VAL A 298 -17.67 -7.79 2.08
C VAL A 298 -18.10 -7.64 3.54
N ASN A 299 -18.59 -8.71 4.17
CA ASN A 299 -19.12 -8.62 5.54
C ASN A 299 -17.98 -8.44 6.56
N SER A 300 -18.28 -7.72 7.64
CA SER A 300 -17.41 -7.58 8.82
C SER A 300 -17.54 -8.78 9.77
N GLY A 301 -16.55 -8.95 10.65
CA GLY A 301 -16.54 -9.98 11.68
C GLY A 301 -16.23 -11.40 11.19
N GLN A 302 -15.67 -11.56 9.99
CA GLN A 302 -15.26 -12.86 9.44
C GLN A 302 -14.20 -13.55 10.30
N TRP A 303 -13.40 -12.76 11.00
CA TRP A 303 -12.36 -13.26 11.88
C TRP A 303 -12.88 -14.26 12.93
N ARG A 304 -14.14 -14.12 13.38
CA ARG A 304 -14.74 -15.04 14.37
C ARG A 304 -14.85 -16.49 13.89
N GLN A 305 -14.88 -16.71 12.57
CA GLN A 305 -14.94 -18.05 11.99
C GLN A 305 -13.56 -18.69 11.82
N HIS A 306 -12.49 -17.91 11.98
CA HIS A 306 -11.12 -18.31 11.67
C HIS A 306 -10.17 -18.20 12.87
N PHE A 307 -10.50 -17.39 13.86
CA PHE A 307 -9.69 -17.21 15.06
C PHE A 307 -9.93 -18.38 16.01
N THR A 308 -8.87 -19.15 16.25
CA THR A 308 -8.81 -20.08 17.37
C THR A 308 -8.56 -19.30 18.67
N PRO A 309 -8.83 -19.89 19.85
CA PRO A 309 -8.51 -19.25 21.13
C PRO A 309 -7.03 -18.88 21.25
N ALA A 310 -6.12 -19.71 20.72
CA ALA A 310 -4.69 -19.45 20.74
C ALA A 310 -4.32 -18.23 19.87
N LEU A 311 -4.85 -18.16 18.65
CA LEU A 311 -4.62 -17.02 17.75
C LEU A 311 -5.22 -15.72 18.32
N GLN A 312 -6.43 -15.78 18.91
CA GLN A 312 -7.05 -14.62 19.54
C GLN A 312 -6.23 -14.13 20.73
N SER A 313 -5.79 -15.03 21.60
CA SER A 313 -4.92 -14.69 22.74
C SER A 313 -3.65 -14.01 22.27
N ARG A 314 -2.95 -14.61 21.29
CA ARG A 314 -1.72 -14.05 20.74
C ARG A 314 -1.94 -12.71 20.05
N PHE A 315 -3.05 -12.56 19.32
CA PHE A 315 -3.38 -11.30 18.67
C PHE A 315 -3.64 -10.21 19.71
N ASN A 316 -4.39 -10.49 20.77
CA ASN A 316 -4.69 -9.53 21.82
C ASN A 316 -3.45 -9.17 22.65
N GLU A 317 -2.58 -10.14 22.95
CA GLU A 317 -1.28 -9.91 23.59
C GLU A 317 -0.44 -8.94 22.77
N LEU A 318 -0.37 -9.16 21.45
CA LEU A 318 0.47 -8.36 20.57
C LEU A 318 -0.15 -7.05 20.13
N TYR A 319 -1.47 -6.96 19.98
CA TYR A 319 -2.18 -5.87 19.27
C TYR A 319 -3.54 -5.51 19.88
N GLY A 320 -3.82 -5.90 21.13
CA GLY A 320 -5.05 -5.53 21.84
C GLY A 320 -5.20 -4.01 22.01
N ASP A 321 -4.09 -3.30 22.18
CA ASP A 321 -4.04 -1.84 22.21
C ASP A 321 -4.60 -1.20 20.93
N ILE A 322 -4.38 -1.81 19.75
CA ILE A 322 -4.93 -1.32 18.48
C ILE A 322 -6.44 -1.53 18.43
N LEU A 323 -6.94 -2.63 18.99
CA LEU A 323 -8.39 -2.89 19.06
C LEU A 323 -9.06 -1.83 19.93
N GLU A 324 -8.54 -1.60 21.12
CA GLU A 324 -9.04 -0.56 22.04
C GLU A 324 -8.96 0.83 21.42
N ARG A 325 -7.79 1.18 20.85
CA ARG A 325 -7.53 2.47 20.18
C ARG A 325 -8.60 2.83 19.14
N TYR A 326 -9.09 1.82 18.41
CA TYR A 326 -10.08 2.02 17.36
C TYR A 326 -11.48 1.55 17.76
N GLY A 327 -11.72 1.24 19.04
CA GLY A 327 -13.03 0.87 19.56
C GLY A 327 -13.58 -0.46 19.02
N TYR A 328 -12.70 -1.44 18.81
CA TYR A 328 -13.09 -2.83 18.53
C TYR A 328 -13.07 -3.66 19.82
N PRO A 329 -14.04 -4.58 20.02
CA PRO A 329 -14.04 -5.43 21.21
C PRO A 329 -12.86 -6.41 21.18
N LEU A 330 -12.28 -6.70 22.34
CA LEU A 330 -11.22 -7.71 22.50
C LEU A 330 -11.73 -9.16 22.34
N THR A 331 -13.02 -9.36 22.56
CA THR A 331 -13.71 -10.68 22.54
C THR A 331 -14.43 -10.97 21.25
#